data_AF-A0A2M7NGA3-F1
#
_entry.id   AF-A0A2M7NGA3-F1
#
_cell.length_a   1.000
_cell.length_b   1.000
_cell.length_c   1.000
_cell.angle_alpha   90.00
_cell.angle_beta   90.00
_cell.angle_gamma   90.00
#
_symmetry.space_group_name_H-M   'P 1'
#
loop_
_entity.id
_entity.type
_entity.pdbx_description
1 polymer ?
#
loop_
_entity_poly.entity_id
_entity_poly.type
_entity_poly.pdbx_seq_one_letter_code
_entity_poly.pdbx_strand_id
1 'polypeptide(L)'
;MFVDNFENQSKEVKSDLLKKQWLETAAKFLKGKPYQELEWEFSEGVFVEPYYTKNDAKNGENNSDLSYLQILQNNQLALNEPVSQPRFWYNQPFVTVNNLEKGELERANKEIRQVLMSGAEGVCLDLMSIEIDNFDKKAFENLLFEVSLPYCAVSFRINIKNDAFLRDFSSRYIDYARQKDFDVRLLTGGILHHRNIEISKETLQFILDTEIECRFHPISLYVKNGQENKNDEAQNIADILFEVKTLVENSNKSILQNIGFVVEATDSFFVTITKIRALRWLLMQMYDLYEVDYKPYIHSMTSQGTDEKSLQDENWNLIRNTTQAFSCVLGGTNALTVVSHQDQNSERSKMWANRIARNVSVMLREESFIDKNTDPISGSYYCEQMTDKLIAFAWQKFQAMIK
;
A
#
# COMPACT_ATOMS: atom_id res chain seq x y z
N MET A 1 22.19 36.37 11.65
CA MET A 1 20.83 36.83 11.30
C MET A 1 20.76 37.69 10.03
N PHE A 2 21.80 38.43 9.61
CA PHE A 2 21.78 39.22 8.35
C PHE A 2 22.49 38.58 7.14
N VAL A 3 23.23 37.47 7.32
CA VAL A 3 23.98 36.82 6.22
C VAL A 3 23.17 35.68 5.57
N ASP A 4 22.30 35.00 6.33
CA ASP A 4 21.47 33.89 5.81
C ASP A 4 20.34 34.35 4.87
N ASN A 5 19.85 35.58 5.02
CA ASN A 5 18.78 36.11 4.17
C ASN A 5 19.25 36.47 2.76
N PHE A 6 20.50 36.93 2.59
CA PHE A 6 21.03 37.28 1.27
C PHE A 6 21.42 36.05 0.45
N GLU A 7 21.97 35.01 1.07
CA GLU A 7 22.28 33.75 0.36
C GLU A 7 21.01 33.05 -0.12
N ASN A 8 19.96 33.00 0.71
CA ASN A 8 18.69 32.38 0.33
C ASN A 8 17.98 33.15 -0.80
N GLN A 9 17.93 34.48 -0.72
CA GLN A 9 17.40 35.31 -1.81
C GLN A 9 18.18 35.14 -3.12
N SER A 10 19.52 35.03 -3.06
CA SER A 10 20.34 34.81 -4.25
C SER A 10 20.14 33.43 -4.89
N LYS A 11 19.78 32.41 -4.10
CA LYS A 11 19.51 31.03 -4.58
C LYS A 11 18.10 30.91 -5.16
N GLU A 12 17.11 31.58 -4.57
CA GLU A 12 15.72 31.58 -5.07
C GLU A 12 15.60 32.35 -6.39
N VAL A 13 16.24 33.53 -6.50
CA VAL A 13 16.30 34.32 -7.76
C VAL A 13 16.97 33.53 -8.89
N LYS A 14 17.95 32.67 -8.57
CA LYS A 14 18.59 31.78 -9.56
C LYS A 14 17.67 30.64 -10.01
N SER A 15 16.82 30.11 -9.12
CA SER A 15 15.90 29.02 -9.43
C SER A 15 14.79 29.46 -10.40
N ASP A 16 14.18 30.63 -10.17
CA ASP A 16 13.15 31.16 -11.07
C ASP A 16 13.71 31.50 -12.45
N LEU A 17 14.92 32.06 -12.49
CA LEU A 17 15.63 32.33 -13.73
C LEU A 17 15.90 31.03 -14.50
N LEU A 18 16.27 29.95 -13.80
CA LEU A 18 16.53 28.64 -14.39
C LEU A 18 15.27 28.05 -15.02
N LYS A 19 14.12 28.10 -14.31
CA LYS A 19 12.84 27.62 -14.83
C LYS A 19 12.43 28.39 -16.08
N LYS A 20 12.56 29.72 -16.06
CA LYS A 20 12.27 30.57 -17.23
C LYS A 20 13.16 30.23 -18.43
N GLN A 21 14.47 30.07 -18.22
CA GLN A 21 15.41 29.68 -19.28
C GLN A 21 15.10 28.30 -19.86
N TRP A 22 14.68 27.36 -19.01
CA TRP A 22 14.25 26.04 -19.44
C TRP A 22 13.01 26.13 -20.33
N LEU A 23 11.98 26.88 -19.90
CA LEU A 23 10.74 27.09 -20.66
C LEU A 23 10.99 27.75 -22.02
N GLU A 24 11.85 28.77 -22.08
CA GLU A 24 12.25 29.42 -23.35
C GLU A 24 12.96 28.44 -24.29
N THR A 25 13.79 27.55 -23.74
CA THR A 25 14.49 26.53 -24.51
C THR A 25 13.54 25.43 -25.00
N ALA A 26 12.65 24.95 -24.14
CA ALA A 26 11.62 23.99 -24.50
C ALA A 26 10.72 24.52 -25.61
N ALA A 27 10.27 25.77 -25.53
CA ALA A 27 9.46 26.42 -26.58
C ALA A 27 10.17 26.45 -27.95
N LYS A 28 11.49 26.65 -27.98
CA LYS A 28 12.29 26.57 -29.21
C LYS A 28 12.28 25.16 -29.80
N PHE A 29 12.47 24.12 -28.98
CA PHE A 29 12.41 22.72 -29.41
C PHE A 29 11.01 22.32 -29.90
N LEU A 30 9.97 22.85 -29.26
CA LEU A 30 8.58 22.64 -29.62
C LEU A 30 8.12 23.45 -30.85
N LYS A 31 9.03 24.13 -31.55
CA LYS A 31 8.75 24.97 -32.74
C LYS A 31 7.69 26.04 -32.47
N GLY A 32 7.70 26.63 -31.27
CA GLY A 32 6.79 27.71 -30.88
C GLY A 32 5.45 27.25 -30.27
N LYS A 33 5.23 25.94 -30.09
CA LYS A 33 4.08 25.45 -29.33
C LYS A 33 4.23 25.77 -27.83
N PRO A 34 3.12 26.03 -27.11
CA PRO A 34 3.14 26.28 -25.67
C PRO A 34 3.64 25.05 -24.91
N TYR A 35 4.39 25.25 -23.82
CA TYR A 35 4.91 24.15 -23.01
C TYR A 35 3.80 23.39 -22.26
N GLN A 36 2.62 24.01 -22.09
CA GLN A 36 1.44 23.38 -21.48
C GLN A 36 0.98 22.15 -22.27
N GLU A 37 1.34 22.01 -23.55
CA GLU A 37 1.11 20.78 -24.32
C GLU A 37 1.92 19.58 -23.78
N LEU A 38 2.93 19.81 -22.95
CA LEU A 38 3.72 18.78 -22.29
C LEU A 38 3.21 18.47 -20.87
N GLU A 39 2.22 19.19 -20.37
CA GLU A 39 1.60 18.87 -19.09
C GLU A 39 0.90 17.53 -19.20
N TRP A 40 1.08 16.70 -18.18
CA TRP A 40 0.47 15.39 -18.11
C TRP A 40 -0.55 15.37 -16.98
N GLU A 41 -1.78 14.98 -17.31
CA GLU A 41 -2.84 14.74 -16.33
C GLU A 41 -2.71 13.31 -15.79
N PHE A 42 -2.42 13.18 -14.50
CA PHE A 42 -2.22 11.86 -13.87
C PHE A 42 -3.40 11.44 -12.98
N SER A 43 -4.23 12.42 -12.57
CA SER A 43 -5.50 12.24 -11.89
C SER A 43 -6.45 13.30 -12.42
N GLU A 44 -7.75 13.05 -12.43
CA GLU A 44 -8.76 14.01 -12.94
C GLU A 44 -8.58 15.41 -12.34
N GLY A 45 -8.23 16.38 -13.19
CA GLY A 45 -7.97 17.78 -12.82
C GLY A 45 -6.59 18.05 -12.19
N VAL A 46 -5.72 17.05 -12.11
CA VAL A 46 -4.38 17.16 -11.50
C VAL A 46 -3.28 16.99 -12.53
N PHE A 47 -2.63 18.12 -12.84
CA PHE A 47 -1.59 18.22 -13.86
C PHE A 47 -0.20 18.26 -13.25
N VAL A 48 0.75 17.57 -13.90
CA VAL A 48 2.18 17.70 -13.63
C VAL A 48 2.89 18.41 -14.77
N GLU A 49 3.79 19.32 -14.38
CA GLU A 49 4.65 20.03 -15.31
C GLU A 49 5.81 19.13 -15.78
N PRO A 50 6.37 19.39 -16.98
CA PRO A 50 7.52 18.63 -17.47
C PRO A 50 8.84 18.93 -16.73
N TYR A 51 8.89 20.00 -15.92
CA TYR A 51 10.11 20.42 -15.22
C TYR A 51 9.81 21.11 -13.89
N TYR A 52 10.54 20.70 -12.84
CA TYR A 52 10.37 21.21 -11.48
C TYR A 52 11.68 21.77 -10.93
N THR A 53 11.54 22.76 -10.07
CA THR A 53 12.63 23.45 -9.37
C THR A 53 12.35 23.52 -7.87
N LYS A 54 13.34 23.99 -7.10
CA LYS A 54 13.21 24.16 -5.65
C LYS A 54 12.04 25.06 -5.24
N ASN A 55 11.76 26.08 -6.04
CA ASN A 55 10.67 27.01 -5.76
C ASN A 55 9.32 26.32 -5.91
N ASP A 56 9.19 25.36 -6.82
CA ASP A 56 7.96 24.59 -6.97
C ASP A 56 7.68 23.80 -5.69
N ALA A 57 8.66 23.10 -5.14
CA ALA A 57 8.53 22.33 -3.89
C ALA A 57 8.23 23.18 -2.63
N LYS A 58 8.34 24.51 -2.70
CA LYS A 58 8.00 25.44 -1.60
C LYS A 58 6.71 26.22 -1.84
N ASN A 59 6.30 26.34 -3.10
CA ASN A 59 5.21 27.23 -3.54
C ASN A 59 3.88 26.47 -3.74
N GLY A 60 3.76 25.23 -3.27
CA GLY A 60 2.45 24.61 -3.14
C GLY A 60 1.57 25.49 -2.24
N GLU A 61 0.43 25.97 -2.74
CA GLU A 61 -0.53 26.74 -1.95
C GLU A 61 -0.98 25.98 -0.68
N ASN A 62 -0.84 24.66 -0.70
CA ASN A 62 -0.97 23.75 0.43
C ASN A 62 0.42 23.16 0.75
N ASN A 63 1.13 23.79 1.68
CA ASN A 63 2.48 23.37 2.10
C ASN A 63 2.36 22.22 3.12
N SER A 64 1.87 21.06 2.67
CA SER A 64 1.83 19.85 3.49
C SER A 64 3.26 19.54 3.92
N ASP A 65 3.51 19.48 5.22
CA ASP A 65 4.83 19.05 5.69
C ASP A 65 4.98 17.56 5.36
N LEU A 66 5.76 17.23 4.33
CA LEU A 66 6.03 15.85 3.93
C LEU A 66 7.25 15.28 4.66
N SER A 67 7.98 16.08 5.45
CA SER A 67 9.22 15.65 6.10
C SER A 67 9.02 14.50 7.08
N TYR A 68 7.85 14.45 7.74
CA TYR A 68 7.52 13.39 8.69
C TYR A 68 7.11 12.07 8.02
N LEU A 69 6.88 12.02 6.70
CA LEU A 69 6.66 10.76 5.99
C LEU A 69 7.84 9.79 6.19
N GLN A 70 9.06 10.31 6.35
CA GLN A 70 10.25 9.50 6.64
C GLN A 70 10.09 8.61 7.89
N ILE A 71 9.37 9.11 8.92
CA ILE A 71 9.09 8.40 10.17
C ILE A 71 7.91 7.43 9.98
N LEU A 72 6.91 7.83 9.19
CA LEU A 72 5.68 7.08 8.99
C LEU A 72 5.83 5.87 8.07
N GLN A 73 6.80 5.90 7.17
CA GLN A 73 7.07 4.79 6.24
C GLN A 73 7.80 3.61 6.90
N ASN A 74 8.31 3.79 8.13
CA ASN A 74 8.93 2.72 8.90
C ASN A 74 8.05 2.31 10.10
N ASN A 75 7.33 1.20 9.95
CA ASN A 75 6.44 0.67 10.99
C ASN A 75 7.18 0.10 12.21
N GLN A 76 8.50 -0.10 12.13
CA GLN A 76 9.30 -0.59 13.26
C GLN A 76 9.70 0.54 14.22
N LEU A 77 9.65 1.80 13.77
CA LEU A 77 9.94 2.95 14.62
C LEU A 77 8.69 3.38 15.37
N ALA A 78 8.80 3.67 16.66
CA ALA A 78 7.76 4.43 17.34
C ALA A 78 7.62 5.84 16.71
N LEU A 79 6.47 6.52 16.87
CA LEU A 79 6.26 7.85 16.29
C LEU A 79 7.29 8.90 16.77
N ASN A 80 7.90 8.68 17.94
CA ASN A 80 8.85 9.59 18.57
C ASN A 80 10.33 9.14 18.47
N GLU A 81 10.63 8.05 17.75
CA GLU A 81 12.00 7.55 17.64
C GLU A 81 12.76 8.18 16.47
N PRO A 82 14.03 8.58 16.67
CA PRO A 82 14.85 9.11 15.59
C PRO A 82 15.10 8.02 14.54
N VAL A 83 14.97 8.42 13.27
CA VAL A 83 15.18 7.55 12.11
C VAL A 83 16.62 7.04 12.09
N SER A 84 16.82 5.83 12.62
CA SER A 84 18.14 5.19 12.74
C SER A 84 18.17 3.75 12.22
N GLN A 85 16.99 3.17 11.97
CA GLN A 85 16.86 1.81 11.46
C GLN A 85 16.57 1.80 9.96
N PRO A 86 17.10 0.81 9.21
CA PRO A 86 16.68 0.54 7.85
C PRO A 86 15.16 0.40 7.77
N ARG A 87 14.61 0.80 6.63
CA ARG A 87 13.19 0.62 6.37
C ARG A 87 12.86 -0.85 6.20
N PHE A 88 11.76 -1.27 6.80
CA PHE A 88 11.29 -2.65 6.71
C PHE A 88 9.87 -2.71 6.11
N TRP A 89 9.63 -3.72 5.27
CA TRP A 89 8.31 -4.11 4.79
C TRP A 89 8.21 -5.64 4.78
N TYR A 90 7.03 -6.20 5.05
CA TYR A 90 6.83 -7.64 4.98
C TYR A 90 6.78 -8.11 3.52
N ASN A 91 7.66 -9.04 3.12
CA ASN A 91 7.52 -9.77 1.86
C ASN A 91 6.47 -10.88 2.03
N GLN A 92 5.28 -10.71 1.46
CA GLN A 92 4.16 -11.64 1.58
C GLN A 92 3.78 -12.20 0.20
N PRO A 93 4.53 -13.18 -0.36
CA PRO A 93 4.16 -13.85 -1.60
C PRO A 93 2.81 -14.57 -1.47
N PHE A 94 2.14 -14.76 -2.60
CA PHE A 94 0.89 -15.48 -2.64
C PHE A 94 1.07 -16.99 -2.45
N VAL A 95 0.16 -17.58 -1.69
CA VAL A 95 -0.11 -19.03 -1.72
C VAL A 95 -1.60 -19.22 -2.00
N THR A 96 -1.91 -19.71 -3.18
CA THR A 96 -3.31 -19.97 -3.59
C THR A 96 -3.80 -21.26 -2.99
N VAL A 97 -5.02 -21.24 -2.45
CA VAL A 97 -5.72 -22.43 -1.95
C VAL A 97 -7.01 -22.60 -2.75
N ASN A 98 -7.13 -23.69 -3.49
CA ASN A 98 -8.20 -23.86 -4.46
C ASN A 98 -9.48 -24.47 -3.87
N ASN A 99 -9.33 -25.29 -2.83
CA ASN A 99 -10.42 -25.96 -2.13
C ASN A 99 -10.00 -26.34 -0.70
N LEU A 100 -10.94 -26.87 0.08
CA LEU A 100 -10.73 -27.25 1.48
C LEU A 100 -10.43 -28.74 1.68
N GLU A 101 -10.12 -29.47 0.61
CA GLU A 101 -9.72 -30.87 0.73
C GLU A 101 -8.37 -30.97 1.44
N LYS A 102 -8.22 -31.98 2.30
CA LYS A 102 -7.01 -32.16 3.11
C LYS A 102 -5.73 -32.16 2.28
N GLY A 103 -5.73 -32.81 1.11
CA GLY A 103 -4.57 -32.86 0.22
C GLY A 103 -4.15 -31.49 -0.32
N GLU A 104 -5.11 -30.63 -0.66
CA GLU A 104 -4.85 -29.26 -1.13
C GLU A 104 -4.33 -28.37 0.01
N LEU A 105 -4.92 -28.49 1.22
CA LEU A 105 -4.45 -27.75 2.39
C LEU A 105 -3.02 -28.18 2.80
N GLU A 106 -2.70 -29.47 2.72
CA GLU A 106 -1.34 -29.97 2.96
C GLU A 106 -0.34 -29.52 1.89
N ARG A 107 -0.76 -29.45 0.62
CA ARG A 107 0.06 -28.88 -0.47
C ARG A 107 0.33 -27.39 -0.21
N ALA A 108 -0.71 -26.61 0.08
CA ALA A 108 -0.58 -25.19 0.41
C ALA A 108 0.29 -24.97 1.65
N ASN A 109 0.16 -25.80 2.68
CA ASN A 109 1.02 -25.75 3.87
C ASN A 109 2.51 -25.99 3.54
N LYS A 110 2.82 -26.97 2.68
CA LYS A 110 4.20 -27.20 2.22
C LYS A 110 4.74 -25.97 1.48
N GLU A 111 3.91 -25.35 0.65
CA GLU A 111 4.27 -24.12 -0.07
C GLU A 111 4.51 -22.95 0.90
N ILE A 112 3.64 -22.75 1.90
CA ILE A 112 3.80 -21.74 2.96
C ILE A 112 5.14 -21.92 3.66
N ARG A 113 5.46 -23.13 4.13
CA ARG A 113 6.73 -23.40 4.81
C ARG A 113 7.92 -23.16 3.88
N GLN A 114 7.82 -23.56 2.61
CA GLN A 114 8.88 -23.34 1.64
C GLN A 114 9.15 -21.84 1.40
N VAL A 115 8.11 -21.01 1.25
CA VAL A 115 8.29 -19.58 1.02
C VAL A 115 8.88 -18.88 2.25
N LEU A 116 8.42 -19.23 3.46
CA LEU A 116 8.96 -18.69 4.72
C LEU A 116 10.43 -19.07 4.91
N MET A 117 10.81 -20.32 4.62
CA MET A 117 12.20 -20.78 4.68
C MET A 117 13.10 -20.22 3.57
N SER A 118 12.53 -19.47 2.61
CA SER A 118 13.25 -18.92 1.46
C SER A 118 13.32 -17.38 1.46
N GLY A 119 13.20 -16.74 2.62
CA GLY A 119 13.37 -15.30 2.78
C GLY A 119 12.10 -14.46 2.62
N ALA A 120 10.91 -15.06 2.77
CA ALA A 120 9.68 -14.29 2.96
C ALA A 120 9.41 -14.09 4.46
N GLU A 121 9.02 -12.87 4.87
CA GLU A 121 8.65 -12.58 6.27
C GLU A 121 7.17 -12.87 6.56
N GLY A 122 6.44 -13.33 5.56
CA GLY A 122 5.04 -13.66 5.70
C GLY A 122 4.48 -14.31 4.45
N VAL A 123 3.16 -14.51 4.45
CA VAL A 123 2.41 -15.07 3.32
C VAL A 123 1.10 -14.33 3.15
N CYS A 124 0.68 -14.17 1.90
CA CYS A 124 -0.68 -13.77 1.56
C CYS A 124 -1.41 -15.03 1.06
N LEU A 125 -2.36 -15.55 1.83
CA LEU A 125 -3.14 -16.72 1.45
C LEU A 125 -4.28 -16.28 0.54
N ASP A 126 -4.25 -16.71 -0.71
CA ASP A 126 -5.34 -16.42 -1.66
C ASP A 126 -6.43 -17.49 -1.54
N LEU A 127 -7.51 -17.12 -0.88
CA LEU A 127 -8.69 -17.96 -0.62
C LEU A 127 -9.90 -17.50 -1.45
N MET A 128 -9.69 -16.70 -2.51
CA MET A 128 -10.77 -16.15 -3.34
C MET A 128 -11.67 -17.22 -3.99
N SER A 129 -11.11 -18.41 -4.24
CA SER A 129 -11.82 -19.56 -4.82
C SER A 129 -12.59 -20.41 -3.80
N ILE A 130 -12.45 -20.12 -2.50
CA ILE A 130 -13.03 -20.93 -1.43
C ILE A 130 -14.31 -20.27 -0.89
N GLU A 131 -15.33 -21.08 -0.64
CA GLU A 131 -16.45 -20.68 0.19
C GLU A 131 -16.01 -20.60 1.65
N ILE A 132 -15.75 -19.37 2.11
CA ILE A 132 -15.20 -19.10 3.45
C ILE A 132 -16.10 -19.57 4.60
N ASP A 133 -17.38 -19.79 4.32
CA ASP A 133 -18.39 -20.35 5.23
C ASP A 133 -17.93 -21.72 5.74
N ASN A 134 -17.31 -22.52 4.86
CA ASN A 134 -16.83 -23.86 5.16
C ASN A 134 -15.42 -23.87 5.76
N PHE A 135 -14.76 -22.71 5.91
CA PHE A 135 -13.40 -22.61 6.43
C PHE A 135 -13.35 -22.83 7.94
N ASP A 136 -13.32 -24.08 8.37
CA ASP A 136 -13.40 -24.43 9.78
C ASP A 136 -12.04 -24.43 10.50
N LYS A 137 -12.05 -24.78 11.78
CA LYS A 137 -10.83 -24.94 12.59
C LYS A 137 -9.86 -25.95 11.96
N LYS A 138 -10.36 -27.05 11.40
CA LYS A 138 -9.53 -28.10 10.80
C LYS A 138 -8.83 -27.59 9.55
N ALA A 139 -9.44 -26.68 8.81
CA ALA A 139 -8.81 -25.99 7.70
C ALA A 139 -7.58 -25.19 8.17
N PHE A 140 -7.70 -24.38 9.24
CA PHE A 140 -6.56 -23.70 9.85
C PHE A 140 -5.49 -24.68 10.35
N GLU A 141 -5.88 -25.77 11.02
CA GLU A 141 -4.94 -26.77 11.53
C GLU A 141 -4.09 -27.42 10.43
N ASN A 142 -4.69 -27.73 9.27
CA ASN A 142 -3.95 -28.30 8.15
C ASN A 142 -3.13 -27.23 7.40
N LEU A 143 -3.72 -26.06 7.14
CA LEU A 143 -3.11 -25.02 6.33
C LEU A 143 -1.92 -24.36 7.03
N LEU A 144 -2.05 -24.08 8.33
CA LEU A 144 -1.05 -23.38 9.15
C LEU A 144 -0.27 -24.35 10.06
N PHE A 145 -0.28 -25.64 9.75
CA PHE A 145 0.51 -26.64 10.47
C PHE A 145 2.00 -26.25 10.50
N GLU A 146 2.62 -26.26 11.69
CA GLU A 146 4.03 -25.87 11.90
C GLU A 146 4.37 -24.43 11.47
N VAL A 147 3.37 -23.55 11.31
CA VAL A 147 3.60 -22.12 11.07
C VAL A 147 3.52 -21.37 12.40
N SER A 148 4.61 -20.71 12.78
CA SER A 148 4.65 -19.91 14.02
C SER A 148 4.13 -18.49 13.78
N LEU A 149 2.82 -18.30 13.96
CA LEU A 149 2.11 -17.05 13.64
C LEU A 149 2.71 -15.77 14.24
N PRO A 150 3.23 -15.75 15.48
CA PRO A 150 3.85 -14.54 16.04
C PRO A 150 5.10 -14.03 15.30
N TYR A 151 5.71 -14.87 14.45
CA TYR A 151 6.98 -14.56 13.77
C TYR A 151 6.84 -14.38 12.25
N CYS A 152 5.64 -14.53 11.70
CA CYS A 152 5.38 -14.33 10.28
C CYS A 152 4.09 -13.56 10.06
N ALA A 153 4.10 -12.60 9.15
CA ALA A 153 2.88 -11.87 8.80
C ALA A 153 1.97 -12.78 7.96
N VAL A 154 0.73 -13.00 8.38
CA VAL A 154 -0.24 -13.82 7.65
C VAL A 154 -1.42 -12.94 7.26
N SER A 155 -1.56 -12.74 5.94
CA SER A 155 -2.68 -12.01 5.38
C SER A 155 -3.59 -12.97 4.61
N PHE A 156 -4.89 -12.74 4.63
CA PHE A 156 -5.89 -13.60 3.97
C PHE A 156 -6.64 -12.82 2.92
N ARG A 157 -6.41 -13.13 1.65
CA ARG A 157 -7.21 -12.58 0.56
C ARG A 157 -8.49 -13.40 0.40
N ILE A 158 -9.63 -12.81 0.75
CA ILE A 158 -10.91 -13.51 0.80
C ILE A 158 -11.99 -12.76 0.01
N ASN A 159 -12.98 -13.50 -0.49
CA ASN A 159 -14.17 -12.93 -1.09
C ASN A 159 -15.24 -12.73 -0.01
N ILE A 160 -15.49 -11.47 0.38
CA ILE A 160 -16.47 -11.16 1.43
C ILE A 160 -17.83 -10.86 0.82
N LYS A 161 -18.85 -11.63 1.24
CA LYS A 161 -20.25 -11.42 0.85
C LYS A 161 -21.00 -10.43 1.76
N ASN A 162 -20.66 -10.41 3.05
CA ASN A 162 -21.24 -9.53 4.08
C ASN A 162 -20.28 -9.41 5.28
N ASP A 163 -20.58 -8.50 6.20
CA ASP A 163 -19.75 -8.20 7.37
C ASP A 163 -19.76 -9.31 8.45
N ALA A 164 -20.86 -10.07 8.58
CA ALA A 164 -20.93 -11.20 9.51
C ALA A 164 -19.83 -12.24 9.22
N PHE A 165 -19.47 -12.44 7.95
CA PHE A 165 -18.34 -13.29 7.59
C PHE A 165 -17.00 -12.76 8.07
N LEU A 166 -16.81 -11.43 8.05
CA LEU A 166 -15.59 -10.80 8.54
C LEU A 166 -15.42 -11.08 10.04
N ARG A 167 -16.51 -10.90 10.79
CA ARG A 167 -16.59 -11.21 12.22
C ARG A 167 -16.24 -12.67 12.50
N ASP A 168 -16.95 -13.59 11.83
CA ASP A 168 -16.83 -15.02 12.09
C ASP A 168 -15.46 -15.57 11.65
N PHE A 169 -14.89 -15.06 10.56
CA PHE A 169 -13.52 -15.44 10.13
C PHE A 169 -12.46 -14.93 11.12
N SER A 170 -12.55 -13.66 11.52
CA SER A 170 -11.61 -13.07 12.48
C SER A 170 -11.65 -13.81 13.82
N SER A 171 -12.86 -14.13 14.31
CA SER A 171 -13.07 -14.92 15.52
C SER A 171 -12.38 -16.29 15.43
N ARG A 172 -12.63 -17.04 14.36
CA ARG A 172 -12.03 -18.38 14.13
C ARG A 172 -10.50 -18.34 14.07
N TYR A 173 -9.93 -17.32 13.43
CA TYR A 173 -8.47 -17.18 13.34
C TYR A 173 -7.83 -16.87 14.70
N ILE A 174 -8.44 -15.97 15.48
CA ILE A 174 -7.96 -15.61 16.82
C ILE A 174 -8.11 -16.79 17.78
N ASP A 175 -9.23 -17.51 17.73
CA ASP A 175 -9.45 -18.72 18.54
C ASP A 175 -8.45 -19.82 18.18
N TYR A 176 -8.15 -19.99 16.88
CA TYR A 176 -7.09 -20.89 16.44
C TYR A 176 -5.73 -20.51 17.05
N ALA A 177 -5.36 -19.22 17.02
CA ALA A 177 -4.11 -18.74 17.60
C ALA A 177 -4.05 -18.97 19.12
N ARG A 178 -5.12 -18.65 19.86
CA ARG A 178 -5.23 -18.91 21.31
C ARG A 178 -5.09 -20.40 21.65
N GLN A 179 -5.71 -21.27 20.86
CA GLN A 179 -5.63 -22.73 21.07
C GLN A 179 -4.24 -23.30 20.80
N LYS A 180 -3.43 -22.63 19.97
CA LYS A 180 -2.03 -22.95 19.74
C LYS A 180 -1.08 -22.28 20.75
N ASP A 181 -1.64 -21.64 21.77
CA ASP A 181 -0.88 -20.92 22.81
C ASP A 181 -0.01 -19.78 22.25
N PHE A 182 -0.47 -19.16 21.15
CA PHE A 182 0.17 -17.97 20.59
C PHE A 182 -0.34 -16.71 21.25
N ASP A 183 0.56 -15.75 21.48
CA ASP A 183 0.18 -14.39 21.88
C ASP A 183 -0.52 -13.69 20.71
N VAL A 184 -1.83 -13.49 20.86
CA VAL A 184 -2.68 -12.89 19.82
C VAL A 184 -2.26 -11.46 19.47
N ARG A 185 -1.58 -10.74 20.37
CA ARG A 185 -1.08 -9.37 20.15
C ARG A 185 0.06 -9.30 19.14
N LEU A 186 0.76 -10.42 18.95
CA LEU A 186 1.87 -10.54 18.00
C LEU A 186 1.42 -10.94 16.59
N LEU A 187 0.16 -11.32 16.41
CA LEU A 187 -0.39 -11.61 15.09
C LEU A 187 -0.24 -10.37 14.20
N THR A 188 0.28 -10.58 13.00
CA THR A 188 0.54 -9.52 12.03
C THR A 188 -0.06 -9.87 10.68
N GLY A 189 -0.58 -8.89 9.96
CA GLY A 189 -1.16 -9.05 8.63
C GLY A 189 -2.55 -8.45 8.57
N GLY A 190 -3.46 -9.09 7.84
CA GLY A 190 -4.84 -8.65 7.80
C GLY A 190 -5.69 -9.45 6.84
N ILE A 191 -6.98 -9.15 6.85
CA ILE A 191 -7.91 -9.67 5.85
C ILE A 191 -7.88 -8.72 4.67
N LEU A 192 -7.61 -9.20 3.46
CA LEU A 192 -7.57 -8.40 2.25
C LEU A 192 -8.77 -8.74 1.38
N HIS A 193 -9.55 -7.74 0.99
CA HIS A 193 -10.64 -7.91 0.02
C HIS A 193 -10.59 -6.81 -1.04
N HIS A 194 -11.20 -7.08 -2.19
CA HIS A 194 -11.08 -6.22 -3.39
C HIS A 194 -12.23 -5.21 -3.54
N ARG A 195 -13.10 -5.09 -2.53
CA ARG A 195 -14.27 -4.19 -2.50
C ARG A 195 -14.58 -3.80 -1.08
N ASN A 196 -14.86 -2.52 -0.85
CA ASN A 196 -15.33 -2.05 0.44
C ASN A 196 -16.77 -2.51 0.66
N ILE A 197 -17.06 -2.91 1.90
CA ILE A 197 -18.39 -3.34 2.33
C ILE A 197 -18.84 -2.47 3.49
N GLU A 198 -20.15 -2.30 3.64
CA GLU A 198 -20.70 -1.71 4.85
C GLU A 198 -20.53 -2.68 6.02
N ILE A 199 -20.04 -2.17 7.16
CA ILE A 199 -19.78 -2.97 8.36
C ILE A 199 -20.77 -2.54 9.44
N SER A 200 -21.54 -3.49 9.97
CA SER A 200 -22.54 -3.21 11.01
C SER A 200 -21.89 -2.81 12.33
N LYS A 201 -22.63 -2.08 13.17
CA LYS A 201 -22.17 -1.67 14.50
C LYS A 201 -21.85 -2.87 15.39
N GLU A 202 -22.61 -3.96 15.24
CA GLU A 202 -22.40 -5.22 15.93
C GLU A 202 -21.04 -5.83 15.58
N THR A 203 -20.66 -5.83 14.30
CA THR A 203 -19.36 -6.32 13.85
C THR A 203 -18.22 -5.41 14.33
N LEU A 204 -18.39 -4.09 14.28
CA LEU A 204 -17.39 -3.14 14.78
C LEU A 204 -17.17 -3.30 16.29
N GLN A 205 -18.25 -3.46 17.06
CA GLN A 205 -18.16 -3.69 18.50
C GLN A 205 -17.45 -5.02 18.80
N PHE A 206 -17.77 -6.09 18.07
CA PHE A 206 -17.09 -7.37 18.22
C PHE A 206 -15.57 -7.25 18.01
N ILE A 207 -15.14 -6.53 16.97
CA ILE A 207 -13.72 -6.33 16.66
C ILE A 207 -13.01 -5.61 17.81
N LEU A 208 -13.65 -4.59 18.38
CA LEU A 208 -13.12 -3.85 19.53
C LEU A 208 -13.09 -4.70 20.81
N ASP A 209 -14.15 -5.46 21.09
CA ASP A 209 -14.28 -6.32 22.27
C ASP A 209 -13.27 -7.47 22.27
N THR A 210 -12.76 -7.82 21.09
CA THR A 210 -11.72 -8.85 20.96
C THR A 210 -10.36 -8.35 21.50
N GLU A 211 -10.30 -7.10 22.02
CA GLU A 211 -9.12 -6.42 22.61
C GLU A 211 -7.88 -6.66 21.76
N ILE A 212 -8.06 -6.44 20.46
CA ILE A 212 -7.04 -6.67 19.47
C ILE A 212 -6.05 -5.50 19.52
N GLU A 213 -5.19 -5.48 20.55
CA GLU A 213 -3.89 -4.81 20.47
C GLU A 213 -2.96 -5.63 19.59
N CYS A 214 -3.42 -6.06 18.41
CA CYS A 214 -2.62 -6.86 17.51
C CYS A 214 -2.38 -6.15 16.20
N ARG A 215 -1.27 -6.50 15.56
CA ARG A 215 -0.83 -5.96 14.28
C ARG A 215 -1.57 -6.60 13.11
N PHE A 216 -2.62 -7.36 13.38
CA PHE A 216 -3.50 -7.96 12.39
C PHE A 216 -4.72 -7.07 12.23
N HIS A 217 -4.99 -6.69 10.98
CA HIS A 217 -6.03 -5.75 10.64
C HIS A 217 -7.25 -6.51 10.10
N PRO A 218 -8.29 -6.77 10.92
CA PRO A 218 -9.47 -7.50 10.49
C PRO A 218 -10.30 -6.70 9.49
N ILE A 219 -10.28 -5.37 9.53
CA ILE A 219 -10.96 -4.53 8.54
C ILE A 219 -9.95 -4.15 7.48
N SER A 220 -10.28 -4.29 6.20
CA SER A 220 -9.50 -3.67 5.14
C SER A 220 -10.30 -2.69 4.29
N LEU A 221 -9.67 -1.60 3.90
CA LEU A 221 -10.22 -0.68 2.92
C LEU A 221 -9.37 -0.76 1.65
N TYR A 222 -10.02 -1.15 0.55
CA TYR A 222 -9.42 -1.30 -0.76
C TYR A 222 -9.39 0.03 -1.50
N VAL A 223 -8.19 0.56 -1.68
CA VAL A 223 -7.96 1.76 -2.49
C VAL A 223 -7.93 1.35 -3.94
N LYS A 224 -9.05 1.58 -4.62
CA LYS A 224 -9.22 1.25 -6.03
C LYS A 224 -8.15 1.94 -6.88
N ASN A 225 -7.77 1.28 -7.97
CA ASN A 225 -7.14 1.96 -9.09
C ASN A 225 -8.23 2.61 -9.94
N GLY A 226 -7.93 3.77 -10.52
CA GLY A 226 -8.76 4.29 -11.60
C GLY A 226 -8.81 3.30 -12.77
N GLN A 227 -9.94 3.27 -13.50
CA GLN A 227 -9.98 2.58 -14.79
C GLN A 227 -9.29 3.45 -15.85
N GLU A 228 -8.65 2.83 -16.84
CA GLU A 228 -7.81 3.46 -17.88
C GLU A 228 -8.36 4.75 -18.52
N ASN A 229 -9.69 4.97 -18.51
CA ASN A 229 -10.34 6.13 -19.12
C ASN A 229 -10.94 7.17 -18.14
N LYS A 230 -10.85 6.95 -16.81
CA LYS A 230 -11.24 7.89 -15.74
C LYS A 230 -10.38 7.65 -14.49
N ASN A 231 -9.08 7.88 -14.61
CA ASN A 231 -8.18 7.78 -13.46
C ASN A 231 -8.36 9.01 -12.55
N ASP A 232 -9.16 8.84 -11.51
CA ASP A 232 -9.33 9.85 -10.45
C ASP A 232 -8.78 9.30 -9.13
N GLU A 233 -7.45 9.32 -9.01
CA GLU A 233 -6.76 8.87 -7.80
C GLU A 233 -7.09 9.75 -6.59
N ALA A 234 -7.38 11.03 -6.82
CA ALA A 234 -7.84 11.94 -5.77
C ALA A 234 -9.20 11.48 -5.21
N GLN A 235 -10.14 11.07 -6.07
CA GLN A 235 -11.42 10.52 -5.63
C GLN A 235 -11.26 9.18 -4.90
N ASN A 236 -10.40 8.28 -5.40
CA ASN A 236 -10.14 7.00 -4.74
C ASN A 236 -9.64 7.20 -3.30
N ILE A 237 -8.77 8.19 -3.05
CA ILE A 237 -8.32 8.52 -1.69
C ILE A 237 -9.47 9.16 -0.88
N ALA A 238 -10.23 10.08 -1.47
CA ALA A 238 -11.35 10.74 -0.80
C ALA A 238 -12.43 9.74 -0.31
N ASP A 239 -12.75 8.75 -1.14
CA ASP A 239 -13.69 7.66 -0.78
C ASP A 239 -13.20 6.90 0.47
N ILE A 240 -11.89 6.62 0.55
CA ILE A 240 -11.30 5.94 1.70
C ILE A 240 -11.36 6.80 2.97
N LEU A 241 -11.08 8.10 2.88
CA LEU A 241 -11.22 9.00 4.04
C LEU A 241 -12.68 9.06 4.52
N PHE A 242 -13.63 9.05 3.59
CA PHE A 242 -15.06 8.99 3.91
C PHE A 242 -15.47 7.69 4.59
N GLU A 243 -14.95 6.56 4.12
CA GLU A 243 -15.18 5.26 4.77
C GLU A 243 -14.56 5.21 6.17
N VAL A 244 -13.33 5.70 6.36
CA VAL A 244 -12.69 5.81 7.68
C VAL A 244 -13.55 6.65 8.63
N LYS A 245 -14.00 7.82 8.19
CA LYS A 245 -14.92 8.68 8.97
C LYS A 245 -16.19 7.92 9.37
N THR A 246 -16.80 7.22 8.41
CA THR A 246 -18.05 6.47 8.63
C THR A 246 -17.85 5.35 9.64
N LEU A 247 -16.73 4.62 9.57
CA LEU A 247 -16.40 3.57 10.54
C LEU A 247 -16.22 4.12 11.95
N VAL A 248 -15.55 5.28 12.10
CA VAL A 248 -15.40 5.94 13.41
C VAL A 248 -16.75 6.41 13.95
N GLU A 249 -17.61 7.00 13.12
CA GLU A 249 -18.95 7.46 13.52
C GLU A 249 -19.90 6.31 13.91
N ASN A 250 -19.75 5.15 13.26
CA ASN A 250 -20.50 3.95 13.59
C ASN A 250 -19.91 3.17 14.77
N SER A 251 -18.75 3.57 15.29
CA SER A 251 -18.06 2.92 16.39
C SER A 251 -17.40 3.96 17.32
N ASN A 252 -16.09 3.87 17.55
CA ASN A 252 -15.28 4.86 18.25
C ASN A 252 -13.88 4.96 17.62
N LYS A 253 -13.06 5.91 18.08
CA LYS A 253 -11.73 6.18 17.53
C LYS A 253 -10.76 5.00 17.57
N SER A 254 -10.89 4.07 18.52
CA SER A 254 -10.01 2.91 18.63
C SER A 254 -10.13 1.95 17.45
N ILE A 255 -11.21 2.04 16.66
CA ILE A 255 -11.38 1.22 15.45
C ILE A 255 -10.26 1.46 14.43
N LEU A 256 -9.66 2.66 14.42
CA LEU A 256 -8.60 3.03 13.48
C LEU A 256 -7.39 2.11 13.56
N GLN A 257 -7.11 1.52 14.72
CA GLN A 257 -6.00 0.58 14.92
C GLN A 257 -6.24 -0.78 14.24
N ASN A 258 -7.49 -1.09 13.90
CA ASN A 258 -7.92 -2.37 13.33
C ASN A 258 -8.11 -2.31 11.81
N ILE A 259 -7.82 -1.18 11.18
CA ILE A 259 -8.00 -0.94 9.75
C ILE A 259 -6.67 -1.08 9.01
N GLY A 260 -6.63 -1.98 8.03
CA GLY A 260 -5.58 -2.10 7.05
C GLY A 260 -6.02 -1.47 5.72
N PHE A 261 -5.08 -0.94 4.96
CA PHE A 261 -5.36 -0.32 3.67
C PHE A 261 -4.70 -1.15 2.58
N VAL A 262 -5.49 -1.60 1.60
CA VAL A 262 -4.98 -2.39 0.48
C VAL A 262 -4.86 -1.49 -0.72
N VAL A 263 -3.63 -1.34 -1.23
CA VAL A 263 -3.34 -0.49 -2.38
C VAL A 263 -2.81 -1.35 -3.51
N GLU A 264 -3.55 -1.38 -4.62
CA GLU A 264 -3.05 -1.99 -5.84
C GLU A 264 -2.14 -1.01 -6.60
N ALA A 265 -1.03 -1.50 -7.14
CA ALA A 265 -0.11 -0.74 -7.95
C ALA A 265 -0.69 -0.47 -9.35
N THR A 266 -0.42 0.71 -9.88
CA THR A 266 -0.74 1.06 -11.27
C THR A 266 0.50 0.87 -12.14
N ASP A 267 0.31 0.87 -13.46
CA ASP A 267 1.43 0.86 -14.42
C ASP A 267 2.21 2.17 -14.47
N SER A 268 1.69 3.21 -13.80
CA SER A 268 2.40 4.47 -13.63
C SER A 268 3.22 4.46 -12.34
N PHE A 269 4.54 4.40 -12.52
CA PHE A 269 5.53 4.34 -11.44
C PHE A 269 5.34 5.48 -10.41
N PHE A 270 5.31 6.73 -10.89
CA PHE A 270 5.19 7.89 -10.00
C PHE A 270 3.79 8.04 -9.40
N VAL A 271 2.72 7.68 -10.13
CA VAL A 271 1.36 7.72 -9.58
C VAL A 271 1.23 6.76 -8.40
N THR A 272 1.78 5.54 -8.49
CA THR A 272 1.76 4.60 -7.38
C THR A 272 2.52 5.12 -6.16
N ILE A 273 3.71 5.71 -6.36
CA ILE A 273 4.50 6.34 -5.27
C ILE A 273 3.68 7.43 -4.60
N THR A 274 3.20 8.39 -5.39
CA THR A 274 2.43 9.56 -4.93
C THR A 274 1.16 9.14 -4.21
N LYS A 275 0.43 8.14 -4.74
CA LYS A 275 -0.82 7.63 -4.15
C LYS A 275 -0.60 7.08 -2.74
N ILE A 276 0.42 6.24 -2.55
CA ILE A 276 0.70 5.65 -1.23
C ILE A 276 1.15 6.74 -0.24
N ARG A 277 1.99 7.69 -0.69
CA ARG A 277 2.43 8.83 0.14
C ARG A 277 1.27 9.72 0.56
N ALA A 278 0.43 10.14 -0.39
CA ALA A 278 -0.71 11.01 -0.15
C ALA A 278 -1.75 10.35 0.77
N LEU A 279 -2.07 9.07 0.53
CA LEU A 279 -2.96 8.27 1.38
C LEU A 279 -2.43 8.22 2.81
N ARG A 280 -1.15 7.85 3.00
CA ARG A 280 -0.53 7.77 4.32
C ARG A 280 -0.56 9.11 5.06
N TRP A 281 -0.24 10.19 4.36
CA TRP A 281 -0.24 11.53 4.93
C TRP A 281 -1.64 11.93 5.41
N LEU A 282 -2.66 11.78 4.55
CA LEU A 282 -4.05 12.12 4.88
C LEU A 282 -4.62 11.26 6.01
N LEU A 283 -4.33 9.96 6.02
CA LEU A 283 -4.73 9.07 7.11
C LEU A 283 -4.11 9.47 8.44
N MET A 284 -2.84 9.87 8.45
CA MET A 284 -2.21 10.39 9.67
C MET A 284 -2.87 11.68 10.15
N GLN A 285 -3.26 12.59 9.25
CA GLN A 285 -4.05 13.77 9.66
C GLN A 285 -5.39 13.38 10.28
N MET A 286 -6.05 12.32 9.79
CA MET A 286 -7.25 11.80 10.44
C MET A 286 -6.94 11.21 11.82
N TYR A 287 -5.87 10.44 11.95
CA TYR A 287 -5.50 9.81 13.22
C TYR A 287 -5.14 10.86 14.28
N ASP A 288 -4.40 11.90 13.88
CA ASP A 288 -4.10 13.07 14.72
C ASP A 288 -5.38 13.80 15.13
N LEU A 289 -6.31 14.01 14.20
CA LEU A 289 -7.62 14.64 14.47
C LEU A 289 -8.45 13.85 15.49
N TYR A 290 -8.39 12.51 15.43
CA TYR A 290 -9.08 11.63 16.38
C TYR A 290 -8.25 11.34 17.64
N GLU A 291 -7.04 11.90 17.77
CA GLU A 291 -6.11 11.65 18.87
C GLU A 291 -5.83 10.14 19.08
N VAL A 292 -5.40 9.48 18.00
CA VAL A 292 -4.99 8.06 17.99
C VAL A 292 -3.51 7.95 17.65
N ASP A 293 -2.73 7.50 18.62
CA ASP A 293 -1.28 7.26 18.49
C ASP A 293 -1.03 5.90 17.80
N TYR A 294 -1.26 5.84 16.49
CA TYR A 294 -1.05 4.65 15.67
C TYR A 294 -0.57 5.03 14.26
N LYS A 295 0.04 4.08 13.53
CA LYS A 295 0.45 4.28 12.14
C LYS A 295 -0.45 3.46 11.21
N PRO A 296 -0.99 4.04 10.13
CA PRO A 296 -1.82 3.29 9.19
C PRO A 296 -1.01 2.18 8.52
N TYR A 297 -1.57 0.97 8.47
CA TYR A 297 -0.95 -0.17 7.82
C TYR A 297 -1.39 -0.28 6.36
N ILE A 298 -0.45 -0.15 5.43
CA ILE A 298 -0.68 -0.25 3.99
C ILE A 298 -0.07 -1.55 3.48
N HIS A 299 -0.92 -2.44 2.96
CA HIS A 299 -0.51 -3.60 2.18
C HIS A 299 -0.60 -3.25 0.71
N SER A 300 0.52 -3.24 0.00
CA SER A 300 0.54 -3.02 -1.44
C SER A 300 0.66 -4.31 -2.24
N MET A 301 -0.01 -4.34 -3.39
CA MET A 301 -0.02 -5.49 -4.28
C MET A 301 0.28 -5.03 -5.70
N THR A 302 1.08 -5.78 -6.46
CA THR A 302 1.18 -5.55 -7.91
C THR A 302 -0.16 -5.90 -8.57
N SER A 303 -0.55 -5.21 -9.63
CA SER A 303 -1.81 -5.50 -10.33
C SER A 303 -1.65 -6.66 -11.30
N GLN A 304 -2.75 -7.29 -11.71
CA GLN A 304 -2.72 -8.18 -12.87
C GLN A 304 -2.67 -7.38 -14.16
N GLY A 305 -1.75 -7.72 -15.07
CA GLY A 305 -1.69 -7.11 -16.39
C GLY A 305 -2.87 -7.57 -17.23
N THR A 306 -3.73 -6.65 -17.65
CA THR A 306 -4.94 -6.94 -18.44
C THR A 306 -4.81 -6.53 -19.91
N ASP A 307 -3.73 -5.86 -20.29
CA ASP A 307 -3.47 -5.44 -21.66
C ASP A 307 -2.99 -6.61 -22.55
N GLU A 308 -3.16 -6.47 -23.86
CA GLU A 308 -2.81 -7.54 -24.82
C GLU A 308 -1.36 -8.01 -24.68
N LYS A 309 -0.43 -7.09 -24.38
CA LYS A 309 0.99 -7.42 -24.17
C LYS A 309 1.20 -8.26 -22.93
N SER A 310 0.58 -7.92 -21.79
CA SER A 310 0.66 -8.73 -20.58
C SER A 310 0.03 -10.11 -20.76
N LEU A 311 -0.98 -10.24 -21.62
CA LEU A 311 -1.61 -11.53 -21.92
C LEU A 311 -0.79 -12.40 -22.88
N GLN A 312 0.07 -11.79 -23.70
CA GLN A 312 0.83 -12.50 -24.74
C GLN A 312 2.29 -12.78 -24.38
N ASP A 313 2.93 -11.91 -23.58
CA ASP A 313 4.35 -12.06 -23.21
C ASP A 313 4.53 -12.05 -21.68
N GLU A 314 4.84 -13.22 -21.14
CA GLU A 314 5.10 -13.39 -19.71
C GLU A 314 6.32 -12.61 -19.21
N ASN A 315 7.31 -12.32 -20.06
CA ASN A 315 8.50 -11.57 -19.66
C ASN A 315 8.17 -10.08 -19.47
N TRP A 316 7.19 -9.56 -20.21
CA TRP A 316 6.68 -8.21 -20.00
C TRP A 316 6.17 -8.03 -18.56
N ASN A 317 5.43 -9.02 -18.08
CA ASN A 317 4.90 -9.04 -16.73
C ASN A 317 5.99 -9.04 -15.65
N LEU A 318 7.19 -9.58 -15.92
CA LEU A 318 8.31 -9.51 -14.99
C LEU A 318 8.82 -8.07 -14.81
N ILE A 319 8.96 -7.33 -15.91
CA ILE A 319 9.40 -5.92 -15.89
C ILE A 319 8.34 -5.05 -15.21
N ARG A 320 7.07 -5.28 -15.57
CA ARG A 320 5.90 -4.59 -15.02
C ARG A 320 5.82 -4.79 -13.51
N ASN A 321 5.86 -6.04 -13.04
CA ASN A 321 5.86 -6.37 -11.62
C ASN A 321 7.03 -5.77 -10.86
N THR A 322 8.24 -5.80 -11.43
CA THR A 322 9.41 -5.22 -10.78
C THR A 322 9.25 -3.72 -10.61
N THR A 323 8.76 -3.03 -11.65
CA THR A 323 8.50 -1.59 -11.62
C THR A 323 7.41 -1.22 -10.62
N GLN A 324 6.32 -1.98 -10.58
CA GLN A 324 5.23 -1.80 -9.62
C GLN A 324 5.64 -2.11 -8.17
N ALA A 325 6.37 -3.20 -7.95
CA ALA A 325 6.92 -3.54 -6.65
C ALA A 325 7.84 -2.42 -6.15
N PHE A 326 8.68 -1.90 -7.04
CA PHE A 326 9.60 -0.82 -6.70
C PHE A 326 8.86 0.49 -6.37
N SER A 327 7.81 0.86 -7.12
CA SER A 327 6.99 2.04 -6.79
C SER A 327 6.24 1.87 -5.47
N CYS A 328 5.71 0.68 -5.16
CA CYS A 328 5.08 0.38 -3.87
C CYS A 328 6.07 0.50 -2.71
N VAL A 329 7.28 -0.02 -2.89
CA VAL A 329 8.35 0.15 -1.91
C VAL A 329 8.64 1.64 -1.78
N LEU A 330 9.01 2.38 -2.82
CA LEU A 330 9.32 3.82 -2.71
C LEU A 330 8.17 4.68 -2.16
N GLY A 331 6.91 4.28 -2.37
CA GLY A 331 5.74 4.94 -1.79
C GLY A 331 5.58 4.73 -0.28
N GLY A 332 6.31 3.79 0.32
CA GLY A 332 6.26 3.56 1.76
C GLY A 332 5.29 2.47 2.22
N THR A 333 5.08 1.41 1.44
CA THR A 333 4.25 0.27 1.85
C THR A 333 4.79 -0.46 3.09
N ASN A 334 3.90 -1.10 3.86
CA ASN A 334 4.24 -1.90 5.03
C ASN A 334 4.32 -3.40 4.74
N ALA A 335 3.54 -3.87 3.77
CA ALA A 335 3.65 -5.21 3.23
C ALA A 335 3.54 -5.18 1.72
N LEU A 336 4.28 -6.05 1.04
CA LEU A 336 4.30 -6.15 -0.40
C LEU A 336 3.96 -7.58 -0.83
N THR A 337 2.97 -7.71 -1.70
CA THR A 337 2.69 -8.93 -2.45
C THR A 337 2.92 -8.68 -3.93
N VAL A 338 3.90 -9.38 -4.50
CA VAL A 338 4.11 -9.42 -5.95
C VAL A 338 3.31 -10.57 -6.53
N VAL A 339 2.43 -10.27 -7.48
CA VAL A 339 1.56 -11.26 -8.13
C VAL A 339 2.34 -12.04 -9.17
N SER A 340 2.17 -13.35 -9.17
CA SER A 340 2.78 -14.24 -10.16
C SER A 340 1.99 -14.20 -11.48
N HIS A 341 2.67 -14.06 -12.62
CA HIS A 341 2.04 -13.86 -13.94
C HIS A 341 2.41 -14.91 -15.00
N GLN A 342 3.26 -15.89 -14.68
CA GLN A 342 3.69 -16.90 -15.66
C GLN A 342 2.70 -18.05 -15.77
N ASP A 343 2.76 -18.80 -16.87
CA ASP A 343 1.96 -20.00 -17.10
C ASP A 343 2.05 -20.97 -15.90
N GLN A 344 0.90 -21.17 -15.27
CA GLN A 344 0.72 -22.03 -14.12
C GLN A 344 0.25 -23.44 -14.51
N ASN A 345 0.36 -23.84 -15.78
CA ASN A 345 -0.11 -25.13 -16.29
C ASN A 345 0.60 -26.35 -15.67
N SER A 346 1.79 -26.19 -15.09
CA SER A 346 2.49 -27.25 -14.35
C SER A 346 2.90 -26.80 -12.96
N GLU A 347 2.96 -27.74 -12.00
CA GLU A 347 3.42 -27.46 -10.63
C GLU A 347 4.83 -26.86 -10.61
N ARG A 348 5.72 -27.35 -11.48
CA ARG A 348 7.08 -26.81 -11.63
C ARG A 348 7.06 -25.35 -12.10
N SER A 349 6.22 -25.02 -13.08
CA SER A 349 6.08 -23.65 -13.58
C SER A 349 5.51 -22.74 -12.50
N LYS A 350 4.50 -23.19 -11.74
CA LYS A 350 3.96 -22.45 -10.58
C LYS A 350 5.04 -22.14 -9.54
N MET A 351 5.80 -23.15 -9.13
CA MET A 351 6.89 -22.97 -8.16
C MET A 351 7.95 -21.98 -8.64
N TRP A 352 8.29 -22.03 -9.94
CA TRP A 352 9.23 -21.11 -10.56
C TRP A 352 8.71 -19.68 -10.57
N ALA A 353 7.46 -19.49 -10.99
CA ALA A 353 6.81 -18.19 -11.06
C ALA A 353 6.67 -17.55 -9.67
N ASN A 354 6.23 -18.33 -8.67
CA ASN A 354 6.10 -17.87 -7.29
C ASN A 354 7.47 -17.53 -6.67
N ARG A 355 8.51 -18.29 -7.02
CA ARG A 355 9.89 -17.96 -6.64
C ARG A 355 10.33 -16.61 -7.23
N ILE A 356 10.07 -16.36 -8.51
CA ILE A 356 10.42 -15.07 -9.14
C ILE A 356 9.69 -13.92 -8.44
N ALA A 357 8.37 -14.05 -8.26
CA ALA A 357 7.56 -13.03 -7.60
C ALA A 357 8.08 -12.69 -6.18
N ARG A 358 8.34 -13.71 -5.36
CA ARG A 358 8.93 -13.52 -4.02
C ARG A 358 10.29 -12.84 -4.08
N ASN A 359 11.14 -13.25 -5.02
CA ASN A 359 12.51 -12.76 -5.11
C ASN A 359 12.59 -11.29 -5.53
N VAL A 360 11.60 -10.72 -6.23
CA VAL A 360 11.58 -9.28 -6.56
C VAL A 360 11.72 -8.44 -5.28
N SER A 361 10.92 -8.72 -4.25
CA SER A 361 10.98 -8.02 -2.97
C SER A 361 12.31 -8.22 -2.24
N VAL A 362 12.84 -9.45 -2.28
CA VAL A 362 14.16 -9.78 -1.69
C VAL A 362 15.28 -9.01 -2.39
N MET A 363 15.31 -8.99 -3.73
CA MET A 363 16.32 -8.28 -4.50
C MET A 363 16.27 -6.77 -4.28
N LEU A 364 15.07 -6.19 -4.19
CA LEU A 364 14.92 -4.76 -3.86
C LEU A 364 15.57 -4.43 -2.51
N ARG A 365 15.47 -5.32 -1.52
CA ARG A 365 16.08 -5.13 -0.20
C ARG A 365 17.57 -5.43 -0.19
N GLU A 366 17.96 -6.63 -0.61
CA GLU A 366 19.30 -7.18 -0.39
C GLU A 366 20.32 -6.80 -1.46
N GLU A 367 19.89 -6.50 -2.69
CA GLU A 367 20.79 -6.17 -3.81
C GLU A 367 20.70 -4.70 -4.22
N SER A 368 19.50 -4.14 -4.24
CA SER A 368 19.29 -2.71 -4.55
C SER A 368 19.46 -1.80 -3.33
N PHE A 369 19.51 -2.37 -2.11
CA PHE A 369 19.71 -1.66 -0.84
C PHE A 369 18.72 -0.51 -0.61
N ILE A 370 17.50 -0.62 -1.15
CA ILE A 370 16.52 0.46 -1.06
C ILE A 370 15.96 0.64 0.36
N ASP A 371 16.16 -0.36 1.23
CA ASP A 371 15.84 -0.32 2.64
C ASP A 371 16.78 0.58 3.46
N LYS A 372 17.98 0.89 2.95
CA LYS A 372 18.98 1.66 3.70
C LYS A 372 18.64 3.14 3.85
N ASN A 373 17.70 3.64 3.06
CA ASN A 373 17.13 4.98 3.22
C ASN A 373 15.64 4.84 3.51
N THR A 374 15.14 5.60 4.48
CA THR A 374 13.74 5.54 4.89
C THR A 374 12.78 6.08 3.85
N ASP A 375 13.17 7.15 3.15
CA ASP A 375 12.38 7.74 2.06
C ASP A 375 13.32 8.28 0.98
N PRO A 376 13.75 7.44 0.02
CA PRO A 376 14.64 7.85 -1.06
C PRO A 376 14.07 8.94 -1.97
N ILE A 377 12.75 9.16 -1.94
CA ILE A 377 12.04 10.12 -2.79
C ILE A 377 11.97 11.50 -2.16
N SER A 378 12.18 11.61 -0.84
CA SER A 378 12.12 12.88 -0.12
C SER A 378 13.07 13.90 -0.72
N GLY A 379 12.57 15.12 -0.91
CA GLY A 379 13.30 16.23 -1.52
C GLY A 379 13.27 16.26 -3.06
N SER A 380 12.71 15.26 -3.73
CA SER A 380 12.42 15.32 -5.17
C SER A 380 11.35 16.39 -5.45
N TYR A 381 11.73 17.48 -6.14
CA TYR A 381 10.78 18.57 -6.45
C TYR A 381 9.53 18.09 -7.19
N TYR A 382 9.70 17.07 -8.04
CA TYR A 382 8.59 16.48 -8.79
C TYR A 382 7.68 15.65 -7.90
N CYS A 383 8.24 14.73 -7.11
CA CYS A 383 7.42 13.80 -6.33
C CYS A 383 6.76 14.47 -5.13
N GLU A 384 7.42 15.42 -4.47
CA GLU A 384 6.81 16.21 -3.39
C GLU A 384 5.62 17.02 -3.95
N GLN A 385 5.81 17.78 -5.03
CA GLN A 385 4.73 18.54 -5.66
C GLN A 385 3.57 17.69 -6.16
N MET A 386 3.87 16.54 -6.77
CA MET A 386 2.84 15.60 -7.20
C MET A 386 2.04 15.07 -6.01
N THR A 387 2.71 14.82 -4.87
CA THR A 387 2.09 14.35 -3.62
C THR A 387 1.22 15.45 -3.02
N ASP A 388 1.71 16.67 -2.91
CA ASP A 388 0.98 17.83 -2.37
C ASP A 388 -0.27 18.14 -3.18
N LYS A 389 -0.17 18.13 -4.52
CA LYS A 389 -1.33 18.29 -5.41
C LYS A 389 -2.34 17.17 -5.17
N LEU A 390 -1.91 15.91 -5.11
CA LEU A 390 -2.84 14.80 -4.89
C LEU A 390 -3.54 14.90 -3.52
N ILE A 391 -2.80 15.28 -2.47
CA ILE A 391 -3.34 15.53 -1.13
C ILE A 391 -4.42 16.62 -1.17
N ALA A 392 -4.12 17.76 -1.78
CA ALA A 392 -5.02 18.90 -1.87
C ALA A 392 -6.34 18.55 -2.57
N PHE A 393 -6.25 17.89 -3.72
CA PHE A 393 -7.43 17.51 -4.50
C PHE A 393 -8.26 16.41 -3.82
N ALA A 394 -7.61 15.41 -3.22
CA ALA A 394 -8.29 14.38 -2.45
C ALA A 394 -9.02 14.98 -1.25
N TRP A 395 -8.38 15.90 -0.53
CA TRP A 395 -8.99 16.61 0.59
C TRP A 395 -10.19 17.46 0.16
N GLN A 396 -10.08 18.19 -0.95
CA GLN A 396 -11.19 18.97 -1.50
C GLN A 396 -12.39 18.08 -1.85
N LYS A 397 -12.15 16.94 -2.51
CA LYS A 397 -13.20 15.95 -2.84
C LYS A 397 -13.85 15.39 -1.58
N PHE A 398 -13.05 14.99 -0.60
CA PHE A 398 -13.55 14.53 0.70
C PHE A 398 -14.41 15.57 1.41
N GLN A 399 -13.96 16.83 1.45
CA GLN A 399 -14.76 17.93 2.02
C GLN A 399 -16.09 18.15 1.28
N ALA A 400 -16.12 17.95 -0.04
CA ALA A 400 -17.34 18.04 -0.82
C ALA A 400 -18.34 16.91 -0.52
N MET A 401 -17.86 15.73 -0.08
CA MET A 401 -18.71 14.59 0.29
C MET A 401 -19.37 14.74 1.68
N ILE A 402 -18.81 15.58 2.55
CA ILE A 402 -19.30 15.77 3.94
C ILE A 402 -20.23 16.98 4.07
N LYS A 403 -20.23 17.88 3.08
CA LYS A 403 -21.18 18.99 2.97
C LYS A 403 -22.54 18.49 2.52
#